data_AF-A0A979FDB2-F1
#
_entry.id   AF-A0A979FDB2-F1
#
_cell.length_a   1.000
_cell.length_b   1.000
_cell.length_c   1.000
_cell.angle_alpha   90.00
_cell.angle_beta   90.00
_cell.angle_gamma   90.00
#
_symmetry.space_group_name_H-M   'P 1'
#
loop_
_entity.id
_entity.type
_entity.pdbx_description
1 polymer ?
#
loop_
_entity_poly.entity_id
_entity_poly.type
_entity_poly.pdbx_seq_one_letter_code
_entity_poly.pdbx_strand_id
1 'polypeptide(L)'
;MFSRVRSAVASLVGGFMPGSASSGERATGVDLPLKFPYVRPEFLGLSLDEVECSADHVARPILILKETKRLPWATGYAEVINAGKSAVNEDQACCEVMLVKKRPTGSSTPCKPSKRRSSLPNGEGNSLAESSMENGEMVFHYWALFDGHAGSGAAVMASRLLHRHIAEQLQEILDVLRNLASLPPTVMGDDLDHTSTPCMPRALSRASSLRNSPCTTAPRFFTEKKIQHESLVIGALENAFKHMDAQIEREKAVYNIMGGCTALVASFILGKLYVANAGDSRAIIIRNGEIIPMSAEFTPESERQRLQFLGYMQPHLLGGEFTHLEFPRRVQRKEVGKKMLYRDFTMTGWAYKTIEDEDIRFPLIYGEGKKARVLATIGVTRGLGDHDLKVHDSNIYIKPFLSCCPEVHHGSTGFGDACSGRAQGPWMAHKRRSPWLRR
;
A
#
# COMPACT_ATOMS: atom_id res chain seq x y z
N MET A 1 -6.82 -28.18 25.02
CA MET A 1 -7.15 -27.23 23.93
C MET A 1 -7.46 -25.81 24.41
N PHE A 2 -8.24 -25.61 25.49
CA PHE A 2 -8.57 -24.27 26.01
C PHE A 2 -7.41 -23.46 26.65
N SER A 3 -6.25 -24.07 26.91
CA SER A 3 -5.11 -23.41 27.56
C SER A 3 -4.22 -22.60 26.61
N ARG A 4 -4.09 -23.01 25.35
CA ARG A 4 -3.15 -22.39 24.37
C ARG A 4 -3.57 -20.97 23.98
N VAL A 5 -4.85 -20.77 23.68
CA VAL A 5 -5.39 -19.43 23.34
C VAL A 5 -5.56 -18.54 24.58
N ARG A 6 -5.77 -19.11 25.78
CA ARG A 6 -5.84 -18.31 27.03
C ARG A 6 -4.50 -17.66 27.37
N SER A 7 -3.37 -18.32 27.07
CA SER A 7 -2.03 -17.78 27.34
C SER A 7 -1.73 -16.55 26.48
N ALA A 8 -2.12 -16.57 25.20
CA ALA A 8 -1.98 -15.43 24.28
C ALA A 8 -2.84 -14.22 24.68
N VAL A 9 -4.01 -14.44 25.31
CA VAL A 9 -4.88 -13.36 25.80
C VAL A 9 -4.39 -12.80 27.14
N ALA A 10 -3.77 -13.62 27.99
CA ALA A 10 -3.25 -13.18 29.29
C ALA A 10 -2.06 -12.21 29.16
N SER A 11 -1.20 -12.39 28.15
CA SER A 11 -0.09 -11.44 27.88
C SER A 11 -0.55 -10.11 27.26
N LEU A 12 -1.79 -10.05 26.73
CA LEU A 12 -2.35 -8.84 26.13
C LEU A 12 -3.10 -7.94 27.13
N VAL A 13 -3.53 -8.50 28.27
CA VAL A 13 -4.26 -7.76 29.32
C VAL A 13 -3.33 -7.31 30.46
N GLY A 14 -2.19 -7.97 30.66
CA GLY A 14 -1.13 -7.53 31.57
C GLY A 14 -0.08 -6.74 30.80
N GLY A 15 0.14 -5.47 31.15
CA GLY A 15 1.22 -4.66 30.61
C GLY A 15 2.56 -5.39 30.66
N PHE A 16 3.33 -5.28 29.57
CA PHE A 16 4.67 -5.85 29.41
C PHE A 16 5.54 -5.51 30.63
N MET A 17 5.96 -6.52 31.38
CA MET A 17 7.20 -6.49 32.17
C MET A 17 8.22 -7.40 31.47
N PRO A 18 9.48 -6.98 31.34
CA PRO A 18 10.50 -7.81 30.68
C PRO A 18 10.95 -8.89 31.65
N GLY A 19 10.59 -10.14 31.36
CA GLY A 19 11.03 -11.32 32.10
C GLY A 19 11.77 -12.27 31.18
N SER A 20 13.03 -12.53 31.53
CA SER A 20 14.02 -13.41 30.88
C SER A 20 13.43 -14.67 30.24
N ALA A 21 13.58 -14.81 28.91
CA ALA A 21 13.24 -16.01 28.18
C ALA A 21 14.41 -16.98 28.19
N SER A 22 14.21 -18.13 28.84
CA SER A 22 15.07 -19.30 28.79
C SER A 22 15.12 -19.88 27.37
N SER A 23 16.35 -20.13 26.91
CA SER A 23 16.75 -20.77 25.66
C SER A 23 16.06 -22.11 25.38
N GLY A 24 15.49 -22.23 24.18
CA GLY A 24 14.91 -23.47 23.64
C GLY A 24 14.64 -23.36 22.12
N GLU A 25 15.72 -23.34 21.35
CA GLU A 25 15.89 -23.68 19.92
C GLU A 25 14.69 -23.64 18.94
N ARG A 26 14.73 -22.64 18.04
CA ARG A 26 14.81 -22.91 16.59
C ARG A 26 15.50 -21.75 15.87
N ALA A 27 16.77 -21.98 15.56
CA ALA A 27 17.67 -21.07 14.87
C ALA A 27 17.48 -21.16 13.34
N THR A 28 16.89 -20.15 12.72
CA THR A 28 17.02 -19.89 11.27
C THR A 28 17.13 -18.40 10.91
N GLY A 29 16.83 -17.46 11.82
CA GLY A 29 16.80 -16.03 11.53
C GLY A 29 18.00 -15.20 12.03
N VAL A 30 18.88 -15.77 12.86
CA VAL A 30 19.92 -14.97 13.56
C VAL A 30 21.18 -14.75 12.71
N ASP A 31 21.35 -15.50 11.61
CA ASP A 31 22.59 -15.53 10.84
C ASP A 31 22.49 -14.90 9.42
N LEU A 32 21.29 -14.47 9.01
CA LEU A 32 21.12 -13.79 7.73
C LEU A 32 21.49 -12.30 7.86
N PRO A 33 22.27 -11.74 6.90
CA PRO A 33 22.59 -10.33 6.93
C PRO A 33 21.34 -9.47 6.73
N LEU A 34 21.34 -8.26 7.27
CA LEU A 34 20.31 -7.26 6.95
C LEU A 34 20.43 -6.88 5.47
N LYS A 35 19.29 -6.77 4.77
CA LYS A 35 19.26 -6.22 3.39
C LYS A 35 19.66 -4.75 3.39
N PHE A 36 19.08 -4.00 4.32
CA PHE A 36 19.33 -2.60 4.55
C PHE A 36 19.44 -2.38 6.06
N PRO A 37 20.46 -1.63 6.54
CA PRO A 37 20.55 -1.29 7.95
C PRO A 37 19.39 -0.37 8.36
N TYR A 38 19.05 -0.40 9.64
CA TYR A 38 18.11 0.57 10.21
C TYR A 38 18.65 1.98 10.03
N VAL A 39 17.79 2.87 9.54
CA VAL A 39 18.05 4.31 9.39
C VAL A 39 16.73 5.06 9.59
N ARG A 40 16.80 6.34 9.97
CA ARG A 40 15.67 7.27 9.81
C ARG A 40 15.57 7.73 8.35
N PRO A 41 14.45 8.34 7.91
CA PRO A 41 14.33 8.88 6.56
C PRO A 41 15.54 9.71 6.12
N GLU A 42 16.12 9.38 4.96
CA GLU A 42 17.41 9.94 4.50
C GLU A 42 17.39 11.48 4.44
N PHE A 43 16.25 12.07 4.06
CA PHE A 43 16.09 13.51 3.97
C PHE A 43 16.18 14.25 5.31
N LEU A 44 16.08 13.56 6.46
CA LEU A 44 16.33 14.16 7.78
C LEU A 44 17.83 14.45 7.99
N GLY A 45 18.71 13.70 7.31
CA GLY A 45 20.16 13.90 7.36
C GLY A 45 20.74 13.79 8.78
N LEU A 46 20.22 12.85 9.57
CA LEU A 46 20.66 12.62 10.95
C LEU A 46 22.03 11.92 11.00
N SER A 47 22.89 12.31 11.94
CA SER A 47 24.08 11.53 12.32
C SER A 47 23.68 10.25 13.08
N LEU A 48 24.62 9.33 13.27
CA LEU A 48 24.37 8.12 14.07
C LEU A 48 23.93 8.47 15.51
N ASP A 49 24.60 9.44 16.12
CA ASP A 49 24.26 9.92 17.48
C ASP A 49 22.85 10.55 17.52
N GLU A 50 22.47 11.31 16.48
CA GLU A 50 21.12 11.89 16.37
C GLU A 50 20.05 10.81 16.16
N VAL A 51 20.37 9.72 15.45
CA VAL A 51 19.48 8.55 15.31
C VAL A 51 19.30 7.86 16.66
N GLU A 52 20.37 7.67 17.44
CA GLU A 52 20.27 7.11 18.79
C GLU A 52 19.44 8.00 19.72
N CYS A 53 19.68 9.32 19.70
CA CYS A 53 18.89 10.29 20.47
C CYS A 53 17.41 10.30 20.05
N SER A 54 17.10 10.03 18.79
CA SER A 54 15.70 9.96 18.31
C SER A 54 14.90 8.79 18.89
N ALA A 55 15.60 7.78 19.45
CA ALA A 55 14.99 6.64 20.13
C ALA A 55 14.67 6.90 21.62
N ASP A 56 14.88 8.13 22.12
CA ASP A 56 14.55 8.50 23.49
C ASP A 56 13.02 8.57 23.70
N HIS A 57 12.50 7.59 24.44
CA HIS A 57 11.09 7.44 24.76
C HIS A 57 10.59 8.38 25.87
N VAL A 58 11.50 8.98 26.65
CA VAL A 58 11.18 9.96 27.69
C VAL A 58 11.08 11.34 27.07
N ALA A 59 12.11 11.75 26.32
CA ALA A 59 12.17 13.07 25.71
C ALA A 59 11.26 13.19 24.47
N ARG A 60 11.09 12.10 23.71
CA ARG A 60 10.30 12.01 22.47
C ARG A 60 10.51 13.23 21.57
N PRO A 61 11.75 13.48 21.12
CA PRO A 61 12.06 14.66 20.32
C PRO A 61 11.25 14.66 19.02
N ILE A 62 10.70 15.82 18.66
CA ILE A 62 10.05 16.00 17.36
C ILE A 62 11.16 16.21 16.33
N LEU A 63 11.31 15.25 15.42
CA LEU A 63 12.26 15.35 14.33
C LEU A 63 11.62 16.10 13.17
N ILE A 64 12.34 17.09 12.65
CA ILE A 64 11.94 17.90 11.49
C ILE A 64 13.09 17.99 10.48
N LEU A 65 12.80 18.48 9.29
CA LEU A 65 13.84 18.77 8.29
C LEU A 65 14.85 19.79 8.83
N LYS A 66 16.15 19.53 8.64
CA LYS A 66 17.20 20.52 8.87
C LYS A 66 16.98 21.73 7.98
N GLU A 67 17.28 22.94 8.46
CA GLU A 67 17.01 24.20 7.75
C GLU A 67 17.64 24.29 6.35
N THR A 68 18.70 23.53 6.11
CA THR A 68 19.41 23.46 4.82
C THR A 68 18.76 22.51 3.81
N LYS A 69 17.77 21.71 4.22
CA LYS A 69 17.06 20.76 3.38
C LYS A 69 15.69 21.30 2.99
N ARG A 70 15.26 20.99 1.78
CA ARG A 70 13.93 21.27 1.26
C ARG A 70 13.43 20.03 0.56
N LEU A 71 12.20 19.63 0.85
CA LEU A 71 11.52 18.61 0.07
C LEU A 71 10.85 19.27 -1.15
N PRO A 72 10.57 18.50 -2.21
CA PRO A 72 9.81 18.97 -3.36
C PRO A 72 8.51 19.67 -2.94
N TRP A 73 8.10 20.66 -3.72
CA TRP A 73 6.84 21.42 -3.53
C TRP A 73 6.67 22.07 -2.17
N ALA A 74 7.78 22.52 -1.58
CA ALA A 74 7.77 23.16 -0.27
C ALA A 74 7.04 22.29 0.78
N THR A 75 7.09 20.97 0.63
CA THR A 75 6.53 20.04 1.60
C THR A 75 7.39 20.05 2.87
N GLY A 76 6.72 19.86 3.99
CA GLY A 76 7.36 19.72 5.31
C GLY A 76 7.32 18.26 5.77
N TYR A 77 8.13 17.96 6.77
CA TYR A 77 8.12 16.67 7.45
C TYR A 77 8.31 16.86 8.95
N ALA A 78 7.55 16.09 9.73
CA ALA A 78 7.72 16.00 11.17
C ALA A 78 7.37 14.58 11.63
N GLU A 79 8.15 14.01 12.54
CA GLU A 79 7.86 12.72 13.17
C GLU A 79 8.22 12.73 14.65
N VAL A 80 7.66 11.77 15.38
CA VAL A 80 8.01 11.50 16.78
C VAL A 80 7.92 10.01 17.03
N ILE A 81 8.84 9.45 17.81
CA ILE A 81 8.77 8.05 18.21
C ILE A 81 7.51 7.77 19.05
N ASN A 82 7.04 6.52 18.99
CA ASN A 82 5.95 6.04 19.84
C ASN A 82 6.32 6.12 21.33
N ALA A 83 5.35 5.86 22.21
CA ALA A 83 5.52 6.00 23.66
C ALA A 83 6.02 4.71 24.37
N GLY A 84 6.98 4.00 23.77
CA GLY A 84 7.66 2.85 24.41
C GLY A 84 7.19 1.47 23.93
N LYS A 85 6.56 1.39 22.76
CA LYS A 85 6.10 0.14 22.14
C LYS A 85 7.25 -0.66 21.51
N SER A 86 8.27 0.03 20.99
CA SER A 86 9.41 -0.56 20.29
C SER A 86 10.71 0.08 20.77
N ALA A 87 11.86 -0.59 20.60
CA ALA A 87 13.14 -0.03 21.02
C ALA A 87 13.60 1.17 20.17
N VAL A 88 13.22 1.17 18.89
CA VAL A 88 13.50 2.23 17.92
C VAL A 88 12.22 2.61 17.19
N ASN A 89 12.18 3.77 16.52
CA ASN A 89 11.06 4.12 15.67
C ASN A 89 11.03 3.22 14.44
N GLU A 90 10.06 2.32 14.34
CA GLU A 90 9.94 1.34 13.24
C GLU A 90 9.41 2.00 11.95
N ASP A 91 8.77 3.18 12.09
CA ASP A 91 8.15 3.91 10.99
C ASP A 91 9.18 4.44 10.00
N GLN A 92 8.84 4.49 8.73
CA GLN A 92 9.66 5.09 7.68
C GLN A 92 8.86 6.08 6.84
N ALA A 93 9.59 6.98 6.20
CA ALA A 93 9.03 7.89 5.23
C ALA A 93 10.00 8.03 4.05
N CYS A 94 9.44 8.34 2.89
CA CYS A 94 10.17 8.49 1.65
C CYS A 94 9.62 9.66 0.86
N CYS A 95 10.50 10.40 0.19
CA CYS A 95 10.14 11.55 -0.63
C CYS A 95 11.07 11.61 -1.84
N GLU A 96 10.54 11.36 -3.03
CA GLU A 96 11.32 11.20 -4.26
C GLU A 96 10.70 11.96 -5.44
N VAL A 97 11.55 12.37 -6.40
CA VAL A 97 11.13 12.87 -7.71
C VAL A 97 11.65 11.90 -8.75
N MET A 98 10.75 11.19 -9.39
CA MET A 98 11.07 10.06 -10.25
C MET A 98 10.91 10.43 -11.71
N LEU A 99 11.91 10.08 -12.53
CA LEU A 99 11.90 10.22 -13.97
C LEU A 99 11.64 8.86 -14.62
N VAL A 100 10.50 8.72 -15.27
CA VAL A 100 10.09 7.53 -16.03
C VAL A 100 10.45 7.75 -17.49
N LYS A 101 11.33 6.92 -18.03
CA LYS A 101 11.77 6.96 -19.42
C LYS A 101 11.29 5.73 -20.16
N LYS A 102 11.05 5.83 -21.47
CA LYS A 102 10.78 4.66 -22.31
C LYS A 102 11.95 3.67 -22.25
N ARG A 103 11.67 2.36 -22.20
CA ARG A 103 12.73 1.35 -22.38
C ARG A 103 13.27 1.48 -23.81
N PRO A 104 14.60 1.52 -24.03
CA PRO A 104 15.14 1.46 -25.38
C PRO A 104 14.64 0.17 -26.04
N THR A 105 14.01 0.30 -27.20
CA THR A 105 13.55 -0.82 -28.01
C THR A 105 14.77 -1.56 -28.56
N GLY A 106 15.32 -2.48 -27.77
CA GLY A 106 16.44 -3.33 -28.17
C GLY A 106 17.40 -3.69 -27.03
N SER A 107 17.03 -4.66 -26.18
CA SER A 107 17.99 -5.56 -25.50
C SER A 107 17.27 -6.73 -24.81
N SER A 108 16.68 -7.64 -25.59
CA SER A 108 16.38 -8.99 -25.11
C SER A 108 17.64 -9.85 -25.28
N THR A 109 18.65 -9.65 -24.42
CA THR A 109 19.75 -10.60 -24.21
C THR A 109 20.29 -10.45 -22.78
N PRO A 110 20.35 -11.52 -21.98
CA PRO A 110 20.97 -11.47 -20.67
C PRO A 110 22.49 -11.55 -20.81
N CYS A 111 23.20 -10.43 -20.67
CA CYS A 111 24.66 -10.40 -20.68
C CYS A 111 25.24 -10.10 -19.29
N LYS A 112 26.17 -10.98 -18.91
CA LYS A 112 26.94 -11.05 -17.65
C LYS A 112 27.68 -9.74 -17.31
N PRO A 113 28.02 -9.50 -16.03
CA PRO A 113 28.68 -8.27 -15.62
C PRO A 113 30.15 -8.28 -16.04
N SER A 114 30.56 -7.30 -16.85
CA SER A 114 31.98 -7.00 -17.05
C SER A 114 32.30 -5.63 -16.43
N LYS A 115 33.28 -5.64 -15.52
CA LYS A 115 33.91 -4.46 -14.95
C LYS A 115 34.70 -3.73 -16.05
N ARG A 116 34.61 -2.39 -16.13
CA ARG A 116 35.76 -1.46 -16.33
C ARG A 116 35.36 0.03 -16.30
N ARG A 117 35.77 0.69 -15.20
CA ARG A 117 36.58 1.92 -15.06
C ARG A 117 36.49 3.09 -16.09
N SER A 118 36.09 4.25 -15.53
CA SER A 118 36.48 5.68 -15.72
C SER A 118 36.46 6.40 -17.08
N SER A 119 35.79 7.56 -17.15
CA SER A 119 36.41 8.90 -17.30
C SER A 119 35.36 10.03 -17.35
N LEU A 120 35.68 11.16 -16.70
CA LEU A 120 35.07 12.49 -16.90
C LEU A 120 35.46 13.04 -18.29
N PRO A 121 34.72 14.00 -18.90
CA PRO A 121 35.03 15.42 -18.63
C PRO A 121 33.85 16.43 -18.70
N ASN A 122 34.10 17.57 -18.05
CA ASN A 122 33.70 18.97 -18.28
C ASN A 122 32.28 19.35 -18.72
N GLY A 123 31.72 20.29 -17.98
CA GLY A 123 30.41 20.89 -18.24
C GLY A 123 30.42 22.14 -19.10
N GLU A 124 29.21 22.63 -19.39
CA GLU A 124 28.84 24.03 -19.63
C GLU A 124 27.31 24.12 -19.76
N GLY A 125 26.72 25.22 -19.25
CA GLY A 125 25.46 25.80 -19.76
C GLY A 125 24.11 25.23 -19.32
N ASN A 126 23.65 25.58 -18.11
CA ASN A 126 22.26 25.36 -17.69
C ASN A 126 21.33 26.45 -18.27
N SER A 127 20.61 26.12 -19.34
CA SER A 127 19.39 26.81 -19.77
C SER A 127 18.18 25.90 -19.52
N LEU A 128 17.59 26.03 -18.34
CA LEU A 128 16.35 25.37 -17.92
C LEU A 128 15.16 26.23 -18.33
N ALA A 129 14.46 25.86 -19.40
CA ALA A 129 13.01 25.99 -19.57
C ALA A 129 12.63 25.62 -21.03
N GLU A 130 11.56 24.84 -21.18
CA GLU A 130 10.85 24.58 -22.46
C GLU A 130 11.43 23.54 -23.44
N SER A 131 11.52 22.25 -23.05
CA SER A 131 11.50 21.12 -24.03
C SER A 131 11.18 19.73 -23.47
N SER A 132 10.53 19.60 -22.30
CA SER A 132 10.30 18.29 -21.66
C SER A 132 9.33 17.33 -22.38
N MET A 133 8.68 17.76 -23.47
CA MET A 133 7.81 16.89 -24.26
C MET A 133 8.51 16.15 -25.42
N GLU A 134 9.70 16.58 -25.86
CA GLU A 134 10.39 15.94 -26.99
C GLU A 134 11.14 14.65 -26.62
N ASN A 135 11.45 14.41 -25.34
CA ASN A 135 12.45 13.40 -24.94
C ASN A 135 11.94 12.02 -24.47
N GLY A 136 10.65 11.68 -24.60
CA GLY A 136 10.20 10.34 -24.20
C GLY A 136 9.95 10.14 -22.70
N GLU A 137 9.96 11.21 -21.89
CA GLU A 137 10.03 11.11 -20.43
C GLU A 137 8.74 11.60 -19.74
N MET A 138 8.48 11.10 -18.53
CA MET A 138 7.42 11.54 -17.62
C MET A 138 7.99 11.65 -16.20
N VAL A 139 7.68 12.75 -15.51
CA VAL A 139 8.08 12.95 -14.11
C VAL A 139 6.88 12.71 -13.19
N PHE A 140 7.10 12.02 -12.08
CA PHE A 140 6.15 12.00 -10.97
C PHE A 140 6.83 12.31 -9.65
N HIS A 141 6.05 12.90 -8.74
CA HIS A 141 6.50 13.20 -7.38
C HIS A 141 5.87 12.18 -6.43
N TYR A 142 6.65 11.70 -5.48
CA TYR A 142 6.29 10.58 -4.61
C TYR A 142 6.57 10.94 -3.16
N TRP A 143 5.56 10.76 -2.30
CA TRP A 143 5.68 10.79 -0.86
C TRP A 143 5.09 9.51 -0.29
N ALA A 144 5.73 8.94 0.71
CA ALA A 144 5.18 7.77 1.38
C ALA A 144 5.49 7.73 2.87
N LEU A 145 4.58 7.10 3.60
CA LEU A 145 4.69 6.76 5.01
C LEU A 145 4.49 5.25 5.18
N PHE A 146 5.31 4.65 6.03
CA PHE A 146 5.26 3.24 6.37
C PHE A 146 5.27 3.10 7.88
N ASP A 147 4.12 2.84 8.51
CA ASP A 147 4.05 2.53 9.96
C ASP A 147 4.55 1.09 10.14
N GLY A 148 5.69 0.92 10.79
CA GLY A 148 6.36 -0.37 10.93
C GLY A 148 5.97 -1.09 12.21
N HIS A 149 5.94 -2.43 12.19
CA HIS A 149 5.67 -3.22 13.39
C HIS A 149 6.40 -4.56 13.40
N ALA A 150 6.74 -5.00 14.62
CA ALA A 150 7.44 -6.27 14.87
C ALA A 150 8.80 -6.37 14.14
N GLY A 151 9.48 -5.23 14.04
CA GLY A 151 10.71 -5.03 13.28
C GLY A 151 10.53 -3.95 12.21
N SER A 152 11.61 -3.22 11.93
CA SER A 152 11.63 -2.16 10.91
C SER A 152 11.96 -2.66 9.50
N GLY A 153 12.26 -3.95 9.34
CA GLY A 153 12.86 -4.49 8.11
C GLY A 153 11.98 -4.27 6.88
N ALA A 154 10.69 -4.60 6.99
CA ALA A 154 9.71 -4.38 5.92
C ALA A 154 9.57 -2.89 5.57
N ALA A 155 9.41 -2.01 6.57
CA ALA A 155 9.26 -0.56 6.37
C ALA A 155 10.50 0.06 5.71
N VAL A 156 11.71 -0.30 6.18
CA VAL A 156 12.98 0.17 5.60
C VAL A 156 13.10 -0.28 4.15
N MET A 157 12.81 -1.55 3.86
CA MET A 157 12.87 -2.07 2.50
C MET A 157 11.85 -1.38 1.57
N ALA A 158 10.60 -1.22 2.03
CA ALA A 158 9.54 -0.56 1.26
C ALA A 158 9.87 0.91 0.97
N SER A 159 10.41 1.64 1.95
CA SER A 159 10.82 3.04 1.79
C SER A 159 11.86 3.26 0.69
N ARG A 160 12.72 2.26 0.46
CA ARG A 160 13.80 2.32 -0.54
C ARG A 160 13.39 1.82 -1.92
N LEU A 161 12.33 1.01 -2.03
CA LEU A 161 12.06 0.25 -3.24
C LEU A 161 10.66 0.45 -3.82
N LEU A 162 9.64 0.83 -3.04
CA LEU A 162 8.26 0.92 -3.55
C LEU A 162 8.10 1.94 -4.69
N HIS A 163 8.75 3.10 -4.58
CA HIS A 163 8.74 4.12 -5.64
C HIS A 163 9.37 3.62 -6.95
N ARG A 164 10.30 2.65 -6.88
CA ARG A 164 10.94 2.03 -8.06
C ARG A 164 9.97 1.07 -8.75
N HIS A 165 9.26 0.24 -7.99
CA HIS A 165 8.18 -0.61 -8.52
C HIS A 165 7.10 0.21 -9.21
N ILE A 166 6.72 1.34 -8.63
CA ILE A 166 5.77 2.27 -9.25
C ILE A 166 6.33 2.81 -10.57
N ALA A 167 7.59 3.25 -10.59
CA ALA A 167 8.22 3.73 -11.82
C ALA A 167 8.29 2.65 -12.90
N GLU A 168 8.56 1.40 -12.54
CA GLU A 168 8.57 0.25 -13.45
C GLU A 168 7.18 -0.03 -14.04
N GLN A 169 6.12 0.00 -13.23
CA GLN A 169 4.74 -0.18 -13.71
C GLN A 169 4.28 0.99 -14.59
N LEU A 170 4.63 2.23 -14.24
CA LEU A 170 4.33 3.41 -15.06
C LEU A 170 5.10 3.40 -16.39
N GLN A 171 6.32 2.84 -16.40
CA GLN A 171 7.12 2.70 -17.61
C GLN A 171 6.43 1.81 -18.66
N GLU A 172 5.73 0.76 -18.24
CA GLU A 172 5.02 -0.17 -19.13
C GLU A 172 3.84 0.48 -19.86
N ILE A 173 3.22 1.48 -19.25
CA ILE A 173 2.06 2.20 -19.80
C ILE A 173 2.42 3.61 -20.31
N LEU A 174 3.71 3.96 -20.32
CA LEU A 174 4.18 5.33 -20.57
C LEU A 174 3.73 5.87 -21.93
N ASP A 175 3.80 5.07 -22.98
CA ASP A 175 3.40 5.48 -24.33
C ASP A 175 1.91 5.87 -24.39
N VAL A 176 1.05 5.13 -23.68
CA VAL A 176 -0.39 5.40 -23.59
C VAL A 176 -0.65 6.66 -22.75
N LEU A 177 0.06 6.80 -21.64
CA LEU A 177 -0.06 7.96 -20.75
C LEU A 177 0.39 9.29 -21.36
N ARG A 178 1.27 9.25 -22.38
CA ARG A 178 1.73 10.46 -23.09
C ARG A 178 0.73 10.94 -24.14
N ASN A 179 -0.10 10.04 -24.67
CA ASN A 179 -1.19 10.41 -25.57
C ASN A 179 -2.53 10.45 -24.83
N LEU A 180 -2.73 11.53 -24.07
CA LEU A 180 -3.99 11.75 -23.34
C LEU A 180 -5.17 12.11 -24.25
N ALA A 181 -4.93 12.41 -25.54
CA ALA A 181 -5.97 12.74 -26.50
C ALA A 181 -6.74 11.49 -26.98
N SER A 182 -6.11 10.32 -26.96
CA SER A 182 -6.73 9.03 -27.28
C SER A 182 -6.94 8.20 -26.02
N LEU A 183 -8.08 7.50 -25.93
CA LEU A 183 -8.28 6.53 -24.85
C LEU A 183 -7.25 5.40 -24.93
N PRO A 184 -6.90 4.77 -23.79
CA PRO A 184 -6.14 3.54 -23.75
C PRO A 184 -6.68 2.49 -24.75
N PRO A 185 -5.81 1.90 -25.59
CA PRO A 185 -6.24 0.82 -26.46
C PRO A 185 -6.55 -0.43 -25.62
N THR A 186 -7.58 -1.17 -26.01
CA THR A 186 -7.96 -2.44 -25.34
C THR A 186 -6.94 -3.54 -25.61
N VAL A 187 -6.32 -3.54 -26.79
CA VAL A 187 -5.23 -4.45 -27.17
C VAL A 187 -4.05 -3.61 -27.63
N MET A 188 -2.89 -3.78 -26.98
CA MET A 188 -1.66 -3.09 -27.35
C MET A 188 -1.08 -3.71 -28.63
N GLY A 189 -0.83 -2.88 -29.65
CA GLY A 189 -0.19 -3.30 -30.90
C GLY A 189 -1.13 -3.71 -32.03
N ASP A 190 -2.45 -3.68 -31.82
CA ASP A 190 -3.42 -3.75 -32.92
C ASP A 190 -3.66 -2.33 -33.46
N ASP A 191 -2.87 -1.94 -34.47
CA ASP A 191 -3.21 -0.82 -35.35
C ASP A 191 -4.34 -1.25 -36.29
N LEU A 192 -5.56 -1.37 -35.75
CA LEU A 192 -6.77 -1.49 -36.56
C LEU A 192 -7.25 -0.08 -36.90
N ASP A 193 -6.91 0.36 -38.12
CA ASP A 193 -7.45 1.55 -38.79
C ASP A 193 -8.98 1.59 -38.72
N HIS A 194 -9.54 2.16 -37.66
CA HIS A 194 -10.95 2.50 -37.58
C HIS A 194 -11.17 3.89 -38.18
N THR A 195 -10.94 4.01 -39.48
CA THR A 195 -11.61 5.04 -40.27
C THR A 195 -13.10 4.72 -40.27
N SER A 196 -13.84 5.55 -39.53
CA SER A 196 -15.29 5.68 -39.54
C SER A 196 -15.92 5.42 -40.91
N THR A 197 -16.75 4.39 -41.01
CA THR A 197 -17.76 4.29 -42.08
C THR A 197 -19.13 4.03 -41.44
N PRO A 198 -20.13 4.93 -41.57
CA PRO A 198 -21.48 4.65 -41.12
C PRO A 198 -22.18 3.75 -42.16
N CYS A 199 -22.46 2.51 -41.79
CA CYS A 199 -23.15 1.56 -42.68
C CYS A 199 -24.65 1.91 -42.76
N MET A 200 -25.06 2.54 -43.85
CA MET A 200 -26.47 2.63 -44.26
C MET A 200 -26.93 1.28 -44.85
N PRO A 201 -28.18 0.84 -44.61
CA PRO A 201 -28.66 -0.41 -45.16
C PRO A 201 -29.18 -0.17 -46.59
N ARG A 202 -28.54 -0.79 -47.60
CA ARG A 202 -29.13 -0.93 -48.94
C ARG A 202 -29.21 -2.39 -49.36
N ALA A 203 -30.30 -2.65 -50.08
CA ALA A 203 -30.94 -3.92 -50.32
C ALA A 203 -30.14 -4.89 -51.23
N LEU A 204 -30.35 -6.17 -50.93
CA LEU A 204 -30.51 -7.33 -51.82
C LEU A 204 -29.85 -7.28 -53.21
N SER A 205 -28.88 -8.18 -53.44
CA SER A 205 -28.81 -8.96 -54.67
C SER A 205 -28.14 -10.31 -54.44
N ARG A 206 -28.81 -11.35 -54.95
CA ARG A 206 -28.44 -12.78 -54.90
C ARG A 206 -27.24 -13.06 -55.82
N ALA A 207 -26.33 -13.93 -55.41
CA ALA A 207 -26.12 -15.27 -55.98
C ALA A 207 -24.70 -15.82 -55.69
N SER A 208 -24.68 -17.05 -55.17
CA SER A 208 -23.73 -18.15 -55.41
C SER A 208 -22.22 -17.89 -55.44
N SER A 209 -21.48 -18.49 -54.50
CA SER A 209 -20.66 -19.69 -54.80
C SER A 209 -19.99 -20.23 -53.52
N LEU A 210 -19.85 -21.56 -53.47
CA LEU A 210 -19.22 -22.30 -52.39
C LEU A 210 -17.73 -21.99 -52.27
N ARG A 211 -17.25 -21.65 -51.06
CA ARG A 211 -16.05 -22.17 -50.40
C ARG A 211 -15.74 -21.37 -49.13
N ASN A 212 -15.37 -22.10 -48.09
CA ASN A 212 -14.75 -21.65 -46.83
C ASN A 212 -15.67 -20.85 -45.90
N SER A 213 -16.20 -21.51 -44.87
CA SER A 213 -16.70 -20.85 -43.67
C SER A 213 -15.53 -20.44 -42.77
N PRO A 214 -15.26 -19.14 -42.56
CA PRO A 214 -15.07 -18.64 -41.22
C PRO A 214 -16.46 -18.28 -40.71
N CYS A 215 -16.90 -18.98 -39.68
CA CYS A 215 -18.06 -18.59 -38.89
C CYS A 215 -17.79 -17.20 -38.30
N THR A 216 -18.06 -16.12 -39.04
CA THR A 216 -18.09 -14.77 -38.50
C THR A 216 -19.46 -14.55 -37.88
N THR A 217 -19.73 -15.29 -36.81
CA THR A 217 -20.73 -14.85 -35.84
C THR A 217 -20.22 -13.53 -35.28
N ALA A 218 -20.71 -12.40 -35.82
CA ALA A 218 -20.55 -11.11 -35.18
C ALA A 218 -20.98 -11.29 -33.71
N PRO A 219 -20.08 -11.08 -32.73
CA PRO A 219 -20.41 -11.36 -31.34
C PRO A 219 -21.58 -10.46 -30.93
N ARG A 220 -22.75 -11.07 -30.71
CA ARG A 220 -24.02 -10.38 -30.41
C ARG A 220 -24.03 -9.67 -29.04
N PHE A 221 -22.91 -9.70 -28.31
CA PHE A 221 -22.70 -9.08 -27.01
C PHE A 221 -21.30 -8.47 -26.90
N PHE A 222 -20.88 -7.69 -27.89
CA PHE A 222 -19.60 -6.97 -27.84
C PHE A 222 -19.83 -5.50 -27.47
N THR A 223 -19.99 -5.23 -26.17
CA THR A 223 -19.93 -3.86 -25.63
C THR A 223 -18.56 -3.65 -25.00
N GLU A 224 -17.74 -2.81 -25.62
CA GLU A 224 -16.41 -2.48 -25.12
C GLU A 224 -16.49 -1.34 -24.11
N LYS A 225 -15.92 -1.55 -22.92
CA LYS A 225 -15.89 -0.54 -21.87
C LYS A 225 -14.77 0.45 -22.16
N LYS A 226 -15.10 1.74 -22.19
CA LYS A 226 -14.10 2.82 -22.28
C LYS A 226 -13.36 2.95 -20.96
N ILE A 227 -12.04 2.70 -20.98
CA ILE A 227 -11.15 2.83 -19.83
C ILE A 227 -10.48 4.20 -19.86
N GLN A 228 -10.32 4.86 -18.72
CA GLN A 228 -9.63 6.15 -18.62
C GLN A 228 -8.17 5.94 -18.23
N HIS A 229 -7.28 6.89 -18.58
CA HIS A 229 -5.86 6.80 -18.24
C HIS A 229 -5.61 6.69 -16.73
N GLU A 230 -6.47 7.31 -15.91
CA GLU A 230 -6.37 7.23 -14.44
C GLU A 230 -6.50 5.79 -13.95
N SER A 231 -7.34 4.97 -14.60
CA SER A 231 -7.49 3.56 -14.27
C SER A 231 -6.20 2.76 -14.53
N LEU A 232 -5.41 3.16 -15.53
CA LEU A 232 -4.10 2.56 -15.75
C LEU A 232 -3.11 2.94 -14.65
N VAL A 233 -3.12 4.21 -14.21
CA VAL A 233 -2.27 4.66 -13.10
C VAL A 233 -2.64 3.96 -11.79
N ILE A 234 -3.93 3.79 -11.52
CA ILE A 234 -4.43 3.02 -10.36
C ILE A 234 -3.92 1.58 -10.43
N GLY A 235 -4.09 0.90 -11.57
CA GLY A 235 -3.60 -0.46 -11.75
C GLY A 235 -2.08 -0.58 -11.59
N ALA A 236 -1.31 0.40 -12.09
CA ALA A 236 0.14 0.46 -11.91
C ALA A 236 0.54 0.57 -10.42
N LEU A 237 -0.15 1.41 -9.65
CA LEU A 237 0.08 1.53 -8.20
C LEU A 237 -0.28 0.23 -7.46
N GLU A 238 -1.43 -0.37 -7.76
CA GLU A 238 -1.87 -1.64 -7.16
C GLU A 238 -0.88 -2.77 -7.43
N ASN A 239 -0.39 -2.90 -8.66
CA ASN A 239 0.58 -3.93 -9.02
C ASN A 239 1.95 -3.67 -8.40
N ALA A 240 2.37 -2.41 -8.28
CA ALA A 240 3.63 -2.07 -7.61
C ALA A 240 3.65 -2.53 -6.14
N PHE A 241 2.53 -2.41 -5.42
CA PHE A 241 2.42 -2.91 -4.04
C PHE A 241 2.54 -4.45 -3.99
N LYS A 242 1.89 -5.16 -4.93
CA LYS A 242 2.01 -6.63 -5.04
C LYS A 242 3.45 -7.05 -5.33
N HIS A 243 4.12 -6.37 -6.26
CA HIS A 243 5.52 -6.64 -6.60
C HIS A 243 6.46 -6.35 -5.43
N MET A 244 6.23 -5.27 -4.68
CA MET A 244 6.99 -4.95 -3.47
C MET A 244 6.83 -6.04 -2.41
N ASP A 245 5.59 -6.47 -2.11
CA ASP A 245 5.32 -7.51 -1.11
C ASP A 245 5.91 -8.87 -1.52
N ALA A 246 5.79 -9.25 -2.79
CA ALA A 246 6.40 -10.47 -3.33
C ALA A 246 7.93 -10.40 -3.32
N GLN A 247 8.52 -9.21 -3.50
CA GLN A 247 9.96 -9.04 -3.35
C GLN A 247 10.40 -9.22 -1.89
N ILE A 248 9.64 -8.68 -0.91
CA ILE A 248 9.90 -8.92 0.51
C ILE A 248 9.88 -10.42 0.82
N GLU A 249 8.88 -11.15 0.30
CA GLU A 249 8.74 -12.61 0.48
C GLU A 249 9.93 -13.40 -0.10
N ARG A 250 10.39 -13.04 -1.30
CA ARG A 250 11.54 -13.71 -1.91
C ARG A 250 12.85 -13.38 -1.20
N GLU A 251 13.05 -12.11 -0.84
CA GLU A 251 14.33 -11.66 -0.28
C GLU A 251 14.52 -12.05 1.18
N LYS A 252 13.44 -12.27 1.96
CA LYS A 252 13.57 -12.76 3.35
C LYS A 252 14.20 -14.16 3.46
N ALA A 253 14.28 -14.92 2.36
CA ALA A 253 14.98 -16.20 2.32
C ALA A 253 16.52 -16.04 2.35
N VAL A 254 17.03 -14.84 2.03
CA VAL A 254 18.46 -14.54 1.92
C VAL A 254 18.89 -13.43 2.88
N TYR A 255 17.96 -12.57 3.29
CA TYR A 255 18.20 -11.45 4.18
C TYR A 255 17.27 -11.49 5.39
N ASN A 256 17.74 -10.96 6.53
CA ASN A 256 16.88 -10.77 7.68
C ASN A 256 15.97 -9.54 7.47
N ILE A 257 14.76 -9.78 6.97
CA ILE A 257 13.70 -8.76 6.78
C ILE A 257 12.58 -9.08 7.77
N MET A 258 12.62 -8.41 8.92
CA MET A 258 11.66 -8.60 10.01
C MET A 258 10.41 -7.74 9.86
N GLY A 259 9.31 -8.25 10.42
CA GLY A 259 8.07 -7.52 10.64
C GLY A 259 7.24 -7.28 9.40
N GLY A 260 6.32 -6.33 9.55
CA GLY A 260 5.47 -5.80 8.50
C GLY A 260 5.37 -4.28 8.62
N CYS A 261 4.65 -3.68 7.68
CA CYS A 261 4.32 -2.27 7.76
C CYS A 261 3.01 -1.95 7.05
N THR A 262 2.35 -0.88 7.48
CA THR A 262 1.39 -0.18 6.63
C THR A 262 2.14 0.54 5.50
N ALA A 263 1.43 0.93 4.45
CA ALA A 263 1.99 1.73 3.37
C ALA A 263 0.95 2.73 2.86
N LEU A 264 1.25 4.01 3.03
CA LEU A 264 0.46 5.12 2.52
C LEU A 264 1.33 5.93 1.55
N VAL A 265 0.93 5.96 0.29
CA VAL A 265 1.64 6.64 -0.79
C VAL A 265 0.79 7.77 -1.33
N ALA A 266 1.34 8.97 -1.40
CA ALA A 266 0.80 10.08 -2.18
C ALA A 266 1.72 10.31 -3.38
N SER A 267 1.18 10.15 -4.60
CA SER A 267 1.90 10.33 -5.85
C SER A 267 1.20 11.35 -6.72
N PHE A 268 1.93 12.34 -7.22
CA PHE A 268 1.38 13.25 -8.22
C PHE A 268 1.92 12.91 -9.59
N ILE A 269 1.00 12.52 -10.47
CA ILE A 269 1.24 11.98 -11.79
C ILE A 269 0.32 12.72 -12.75
N LEU A 270 0.87 13.31 -13.81
CA LEU A 270 0.10 13.94 -14.91
C LEU A 270 -0.98 14.94 -14.43
N GLY A 271 -0.64 15.80 -13.46
CA GLY A 271 -1.56 16.83 -12.97
C GLY A 271 -2.57 16.35 -11.90
N LYS A 272 -2.51 15.08 -11.50
CA LYS A 272 -3.44 14.48 -10.53
C LYS A 272 -2.70 13.90 -9.33
N LEU A 273 -3.30 14.05 -8.15
CA LEU A 273 -2.83 13.39 -6.94
C LEU A 273 -3.54 12.05 -6.77
N TYR A 274 -2.76 11.00 -6.59
CA TYR A 274 -3.17 9.64 -6.28
C TYR A 274 -2.72 9.32 -4.86
N VAL A 275 -3.62 8.78 -4.05
CA VAL A 275 -3.35 8.31 -2.71
C VAL A 275 -3.65 6.81 -2.66
N ALA A 276 -2.61 6.01 -2.49
CA ALA A 276 -2.69 4.56 -2.37
C ALA A 276 -2.44 4.18 -0.90
N ASN A 277 -3.40 3.51 -0.26
CA ASN A 277 -3.30 3.12 1.16
C ASN A 277 -3.47 1.61 1.35
N ALA A 278 -2.55 1.01 2.11
CA ALA A 278 -2.62 -0.35 2.61
C ALA A 278 -2.26 -0.36 4.11
N GLY A 279 -3.28 -0.27 4.96
CA GLY A 279 -3.17 -0.28 6.43
C GLY A 279 -4.11 0.71 7.09
N ASP A 280 -3.82 1.07 8.34
CA ASP A 280 -4.58 2.04 9.15
C ASP A 280 -3.94 3.44 9.20
N SER A 281 -2.93 3.69 8.35
CA SER A 281 -2.45 5.04 8.05
C SER A 281 -3.54 5.88 7.37
N ARG A 282 -3.48 7.21 7.55
CA ARG A 282 -4.52 8.14 7.06
C ARG A 282 -3.94 9.33 6.31
N ALA A 283 -4.51 9.62 5.13
CA ALA A 283 -4.29 10.85 4.39
C ALA A 283 -5.55 11.72 4.36
N ILE A 284 -5.37 13.02 4.61
CA ILE A 284 -6.43 14.04 4.50
C ILE A 284 -5.87 15.27 3.78
N ILE A 285 -6.73 15.98 3.05
CA ILE A 285 -6.45 17.32 2.54
C ILE A 285 -7.22 18.32 3.40
N ILE A 286 -6.54 19.36 3.87
CA ILE A 286 -7.18 20.50 4.53
C ILE A 286 -7.11 21.68 3.58
N ARG A 287 -8.27 22.15 3.10
CA ARG A 287 -8.36 23.28 2.16
C ARG A 287 -9.48 24.20 2.59
N ASN A 288 -9.17 25.49 2.79
CA ASN A 288 -10.16 26.50 3.22
C ASN A 288 -10.94 26.10 4.48
N GLY A 289 -10.31 25.39 5.43
CA GLY A 289 -10.95 24.89 6.65
C GLY A 289 -11.78 23.60 6.48
N GLU A 290 -11.93 23.09 5.26
CA GLU A 290 -12.58 21.82 4.96
C GLU A 290 -11.59 20.65 5.03
N ILE A 291 -12.01 19.53 5.62
CA ILE A 291 -11.25 18.28 5.68
C ILE A 291 -11.79 17.32 4.63
N ILE A 292 -10.96 16.98 3.64
CA ILE A 292 -11.29 16.04 2.57
C ILE A 292 -10.52 14.74 2.84
N PRO A 293 -11.18 13.63 3.21
CA PRO A 293 -10.50 12.35 3.41
C PRO A 293 -10.00 11.80 2.07
N MET A 294 -8.72 11.41 2.02
CA MET A 294 -8.10 10.84 0.82
C MET A 294 -7.81 9.34 0.95
N SER A 295 -7.95 8.76 2.14
CA SER A 295 -7.85 7.31 2.37
C SER A 295 -8.85 6.84 3.42
N ALA A 296 -9.18 5.54 3.39
CA ALA A 296 -9.87 4.83 4.46
C ALA A 296 -8.87 3.96 5.26
N GLU A 297 -9.19 3.67 6.52
CA GLU A 297 -8.38 2.79 7.38
C GLU A 297 -8.79 1.33 7.22
N PHE A 298 -7.80 0.45 7.05
CA PHE A 298 -8.01 -0.98 6.87
C PHE A 298 -7.75 -1.76 8.17
N THR A 299 -8.82 -1.85 8.96
CA THR A 299 -8.88 -2.49 10.28
C THR A 299 -9.72 -3.77 10.21
N PRO A 300 -9.64 -4.67 11.20
CA PRO A 300 -10.47 -5.87 11.25
C PRO A 300 -11.96 -5.59 11.16
N GLU A 301 -12.42 -4.47 11.73
CA GLU A 301 -13.82 -4.07 11.72
C GLU A 301 -14.25 -3.51 10.36
N SER A 302 -13.47 -2.60 9.77
CA SER A 302 -13.80 -2.01 8.46
C SER A 302 -13.77 -3.03 7.34
N GLU A 303 -12.90 -4.04 7.43
CA GLU A 303 -12.74 -5.09 6.42
C GLU A 303 -13.42 -6.42 6.80
N ARG A 304 -14.31 -6.39 7.80
CA ARG A 304 -14.99 -7.59 8.34
C ARG A 304 -15.56 -8.48 7.23
N GLN A 305 -16.35 -7.92 6.30
CA GLN A 305 -16.99 -8.72 5.27
C GLN A 305 -15.97 -9.43 4.36
N ARG A 306 -14.89 -8.75 3.98
CA ARG A 306 -13.81 -9.35 3.18
C ARG A 306 -13.15 -10.50 3.92
N LEU A 307 -12.84 -10.31 5.20
CA LEU A 307 -12.20 -11.31 6.05
C LEU A 307 -13.10 -12.53 6.25
N GLN A 308 -14.37 -12.31 6.60
CA GLN A 308 -15.34 -13.40 6.79
C GLN A 308 -15.59 -14.16 5.49
N PHE A 309 -15.69 -13.45 4.35
CA PHE A 309 -15.82 -14.08 3.04
C PHE A 309 -14.64 -14.99 2.72
N LEU A 310 -13.41 -14.55 2.99
CA LEU A 310 -12.21 -15.37 2.82
C LEU A 310 -12.22 -16.60 3.74
N GLY A 311 -12.60 -16.42 5.02
CA GLY A 311 -12.72 -17.53 5.97
C GLY A 311 -13.83 -18.52 5.60
N TYR A 312 -14.91 -18.06 4.97
CA TYR A 312 -15.99 -18.88 4.44
C TYR A 312 -15.55 -19.66 3.19
N MET A 313 -14.94 -18.98 2.23
CA MET A 313 -14.49 -19.59 0.96
C MET A 313 -13.30 -20.54 1.14
N GLN A 314 -12.43 -20.28 2.12
CA GLN A 314 -11.24 -21.08 2.40
C GLN A 314 -11.16 -21.47 3.89
N PRO A 315 -12.03 -22.38 4.38
CA PRO A 315 -12.09 -22.75 5.80
C PRO A 315 -10.80 -23.36 6.36
N HIS A 316 -9.95 -23.94 5.51
CA HIS A 316 -8.65 -24.49 5.91
C HIS A 316 -7.71 -23.40 6.47
N LEU A 317 -7.87 -22.14 6.06
CA LEU A 317 -7.11 -21.00 6.61
C LEU A 317 -7.45 -20.72 8.08
N LEU A 318 -8.61 -21.19 8.56
CA LEU A 318 -9.04 -21.04 9.95
C LEU A 318 -8.51 -22.16 10.86
N GLY A 319 -7.81 -23.16 10.30
CA GLY A 319 -7.22 -24.28 11.03
C GLY A 319 -8.19 -25.15 11.83
N GLY A 320 -9.51 -25.01 11.63
CA GLY A 320 -10.54 -25.62 12.47
C GLY A 320 -10.62 -25.04 13.89
N GLU A 321 -9.82 -24.02 14.20
CA GLU A 321 -9.76 -23.36 15.51
C GLU A 321 -10.59 -22.08 15.54
N PHE A 322 -10.78 -21.45 14.37
CA PHE A 322 -11.49 -20.20 14.22
C PHE A 322 -12.81 -20.35 13.46
N THR A 323 -13.78 -19.49 13.77
CA THR A 323 -15.02 -19.33 13.01
C THR A 323 -15.01 -17.99 12.28
N HIS A 324 -15.47 -17.98 11.03
CA HIS A 324 -15.69 -16.74 10.29
C HIS A 324 -16.96 -16.04 10.76
N LEU A 325 -17.89 -16.72 11.45
CA LEU A 325 -19.09 -16.08 11.96
C LEU A 325 -18.77 -15.15 13.12
N GLU A 326 -19.49 -14.03 13.18
CA GLU A 326 -19.39 -13.10 14.30
C GLU A 326 -20.60 -13.25 15.22
N PHE A 327 -20.32 -13.29 16.51
CA PHE A 327 -21.30 -13.29 17.59
C PHE A 327 -21.05 -12.06 18.48
N PRO A 328 -22.07 -11.52 19.17
CA PRO A 328 -21.89 -10.36 20.06
C PRO A 328 -20.90 -10.61 21.20
N ARG A 329 -20.62 -11.88 21.50
CA ARG A 329 -19.57 -12.32 22.42
C ARG A 329 -19.20 -13.76 22.11
N ARG A 330 -18.12 -14.23 22.74
CA ARG A 330 -17.70 -15.63 22.64
C ARG A 330 -18.83 -16.58 23.07
N VAL A 331 -19.12 -17.54 22.20
CA VAL A 331 -20.09 -18.62 22.42
C VAL A 331 -19.55 -19.60 23.46
N GLN A 332 -20.40 -20.00 24.40
CA GLN A 332 -20.07 -20.98 25.44
C GLN A 332 -20.68 -22.35 25.11
N ARG A 333 -20.02 -23.44 25.52
CA ARG A 333 -20.53 -24.81 25.29
C ARG A 333 -21.93 -25.06 25.85
N LYS A 334 -22.33 -24.36 26.93
CA LYS A 334 -23.69 -24.43 27.51
C LYS A 334 -24.78 -23.77 26.65
N GLU A 335 -24.40 -23.15 25.54
CA GLU A 335 -25.27 -22.40 24.62
C GLU A 335 -25.54 -23.16 23.33
N VAL A 336 -24.85 -24.29 23.10
CA VAL A 336 -25.16 -25.21 21.99
C VAL A 336 -26.63 -25.63 22.06
N GLY A 337 -27.31 -25.56 20.91
CA GLY A 337 -28.75 -25.79 20.77
C GLY A 337 -29.64 -24.59 21.09
N LYS A 338 -29.09 -23.48 21.63
CA LYS A 338 -29.86 -22.23 21.86
C LYS A 338 -29.75 -21.28 20.68
N LYS A 339 -30.71 -20.36 20.55
CA LYS A 339 -30.62 -19.27 19.57
C LYS A 339 -29.75 -18.12 20.09
N MET A 340 -28.82 -17.63 19.28
CA MET A 340 -28.00 -16.46 19.56
C MET A 340 -27.89 -15.57 18.31
N LEU A 341 -27.72 -14.27 18.53
CA LEU A 341 -27.43 -13.31 17.46
C LEU A 341 -26.10 -13.66 16.79
N TYR A 342 -26.07 -13.62 15.46
CA TYR A 342 -24.88 -13.77 14.66
C TYR A 342 -24.94 -12.89 13.41
N ARG A 343 -23.80 -12.68 12.77
CA ARG A 343 -23.72 -12.14 11.42
C ARG A 343 -22.61 -12.78 10.60
N ASP A 344 -22.86 -12.92 9.31
CA ASP A 344 -21.96 -13.49 8.32
C ASP A 344 -21.47 -12.42 7.31
N PHE A 345 -20.59 -12.80 6.38
CA PHE A 345 -19.99 -11.92 5.38
C PHE A 345 -21.02 -11.23 4.48
N THR A 346 -22.17 -11.85 4.23
CA THR A 346 -23.27 -11.30 3.42
C THR A 346 -24.13 -10.28 4.17
N MET A 347 -23.98 -10.17 5.49
CA MET A 347 -24.91 -9.44 6.34
C MET A 347 -24.31 -8.12 6.80
N THR A 348 -25.05 -7.03 6.69
CA THR A 348 -24.76 -5.76 7.39
C THR A 348 -25.47 -5.69 8.75
N GLY A 349 -26.62 -6.36 8.89
CA GLY A 349 -27.38 -6.52 10.13
C GLY A 349 -27.06 -7.81 10.91
N TRP A 350 -27.94 -8.16 11.86
CA TRP A 350 -27.83 -9.37 12.69
C TRP A 350 -29.05 -10.28 12.51
N ALA A 351 -28.87 -11.59 12.66
CA ALA A 351 -29.95 -12.57 12.68
C ALA A 351 -29.74 -13.56 13.84
N TYR A 352 -30.73 -14.40 14.13
CA TYR A 352 -30.59 -15.49 15.10
C TYR A 352 -30.26 -16.81 14.37
N LYS A 353 -29.24 -17.53 14.84
CA LYS A 353 -29.02 -18.94 14.49
C LYS A 353 -29.09 -19.81 15.74
N THR A 354 -29.43 -21.09 15.56
CA THR A 354 -29.21 -22.10 16.58
C THR A 354 -27.72 -22.40 16.63
N ILE A 355 -27.12 -22.33 17.82
CA ILE A 355 -25.69 -22.55 18.03
C ILE A 355 -25.34 -24.03 17.87
N GLU A 356 -24.29 -24.28 17.10
CA GLU A 356 -23.69 -25.59 16.84
C GLU A 356 -22.32 -25.70 17.55
N ASP A 357 -21.76 -26.91 17.66
CA ASP A 357 -20.46 -27.11 18.31
C ASP A 357 -19.33 -26.32 17.62
N GLU A 358 -19.43 -26.12 16.31
CA GLU A 358 -18.46 -25.35 15.51
C GLU A 358 -18.44 -23.86 15.86
N ASP A 359 -19.53 -23.31 16.37
CA ASP A 359 -19.65 -21.89 16.71
C ASP A 359 -18.87 -21.53 17.99
N ILE A 360 -18.41 -22.54 18.75
CA ILE A 360 -17.58 -22.36 19.94
C ILE A 360 -16.12 -22.01 19.56
N ARG A 361 -15.74 -22.24 18.29
CA ARG A 361 -14.44 -21.85 17.73
C ARG A 361 -14.17 -20.36 17.97
N PHE A 362 -12.90 -19.99 18.03
CA PHE A 362 -12.51 -18.61 18.32
C PHE A 362 -12.91 -17.68 17.16
N PRO A 363 -13.41 -16.46 17.39
CA PRO A 363 -13.83 -15.61 16.28
C PRO A 363 -12.64 -15.15 15.44
N LEU A 364 -12.81 -15.14 14.11
CA LEU A 364 -11.82 -14.62 13.16
C LEU A 364 -11.43 -13.17 13.45
N ILE A 365 -12.39 -12.35 13.88
CA ILE A 365 -12.16 -10.97 14.34
C ILE A 365 -12.46 -10.93 15.83
N TYR A 366 -11.44 -10.59 16.62
CA TYR A 366 -11.53 -10.57 18.08
C TYR A 366 -11.25 -9.19 18.65
N GLY A 367 -12.09 -8.73 19.57
CA GLY A 367 -12.02 -7.40 20.15
C GLY A 367 -12.75 -6.35 19.31
N GLU A 368 -12.73 -5.11 19.80
CA GLU A 368 -13.45 -3.98 19.20
C GLU A 368 -12.53 -2.75 19.16
N GLY A 369 -12.77 -1.85 18.20
CA GLY A 369 -12.01 -0.63 18.00
C GLY A 369 -10.50 -0.88 17.90
N LYS A 370 -9.70 -0.09 18.62
CA LYS A 370 -8.21 -0.21 18.63
C LYS A 370 -7.69 -1.56 19.14
N LYS A 371 -8.53 -2.36 19.80
CA LYS A 371 -8.19 -3.70 20.30
C LYS A 371 -8.65 -4.83 19.38
N ALA A 372 -9.33 -4.51 18.27
CA ALA A 372 -9.74 -5.50 17.28
C ALA A 372 -8.50 -6.13 16.63
N ARG A 373 -8.51 -7.46 16.46
CA ARG A 373 -7.42 -8.24 15.88
C ARG A 373 -7.97 -9.33 14.95
N VAL A 374 -7.34 -9.52 13.80
CA VAL A 374 -7.54 -10.72 12.98
C VAL A 374 -6.81 -11.88 13.62
N LEU A 375 -7.53 -12.99 13.81
CA LEU A 375 -7.06 -14.22 14.45
C LEU A 375 -6.35 -13.97 15.79
N ALA A 376 -6.84 -12.99 16.57
CA ALA A 376 -6.22 -12.52 17.83
C ALA A 376 -4.74 -12.06 17.71
N THR A 377 -4.26 -11.77 16.49
CA THR A 377 -2.83 -11.57 16.23
C THR A 377 -2.53 -10.15 15.73
N ILE A 378 -3.12 -9.73 14.61
CA ILE A 378 -2.75 -8.47 13.94
C ILE A 378 -3.89 -7.44 13.94
N GLY A 379 -3.56 -6.16 14.14
CA GLY A 379 -4.52 -5.04 14.22
C GLY A 379 -4.84 -4.36 12.89
N VAL A 380 -4.15 -4.74 11.81
CA VAL A 380 -4.35 -4.23 10.45
C VAL A 380 -4.70 -5.37 9.51
N THR A 381 -5.45 -5.06 8.45
CA THR A 381 -5.90 -6.06 7.48
C THR A 381 -5.27 -5.89 6.11
N ARG A 382 -4.52 -4.80 5.93
CA ARG A 382 -3.70 -4.56 4.75
C ARG A 382 -2.32 -4.03 5.14
N GLY A 383 -1.30 -4.34 4.34
CA GLY A 383 0.10 -3.97 4.61
C GLY A 383 1.09 -4.84 3.85
N LEU A 384 2.37 -4.49 3.96
CA LEU A 384 3.51 -5.20 3.35
C LEU A 384 4.25 -6.02 4.42
N GLY A 385 4.85 -7.15 4.03
CA GLY A 385 5.63 -7.99 4.95
C GLY A 385 4.78 -8.98 5.73
N ASP A 386 5.18 -9.35 6.96
CA ASP A 386 4.50 -10.34 7.81
C ASP A 386 4.29 -11.74 7.16
N HIS A 387 5.15 -12.12 6.21
CA HIS A 387 5.02 -13.41 5.50
C HIS A 387 5.12 -14.64 6.41
N ASP A 388 5.84 -14.53 7.53
CA ASP A 388 5.97 -15.61 8.52
C ASP A 388 5.05 -15.42 9.74
N LEU A 389 4.23 -14.37 9.77
CA LEU A 389 3.39 -14.08 10.92
C LEU A 389 2.32 -15.17 11.07
N LYS A 390 2.28 -15.76 12.26
CA LYS A 390 1.35 -16.84 12.62
C LYS A 390 0.59 -16.47 13.88
N VAL A 391 -0.59 -17.08 14.02
CA VAL A 391 -1.29 -17.15 15.29
C VAL A 391 -0.40 -17.86 16.32
N HIS A 392 -0.26 -17.24 17.49
CA HIS A 392 0.57 -17.74 18.60
C HIS A 392 0.30 -19.22 18.90
N ASP A 393 1.37 -20.02 19.07
CA ASP A 393 1.33 -21.47 19.31
C ASP A 393 0.56 -22.30 18.27
N SER A 394 0.48 -21.85 17.02
CA SER A 394 -0.18 -22.57 15.93
C SER A 394 0.61 -22.53 14.61
N ASN A 395 0.13 -23.29 13.62
CA ASN A 395 0.62 -23.23 12.24
C ASN A 395 -0.30 -22.43 11.31
N ILE A 396 -1.19 -21.60 11.88
CA ILE A 396 -2.13 -20.78 11.13
C ILE A 396 -1.43 -19.47 10.78
N TYR A 397 -1.16 -19.26 9.50
CA TYR A 397 -0.57 -18.03 8.98
C TYR A 397 -1.62 -16.92 8.90
N ILE A 398 -1.17 -15.67 9.09
CA ILE A 398 -2.04 -14.50 8.98
C ILE A 398 -2.34 -14.16 7.51
N LYS A 399 -1.36 -14.26 6.60
CA LYS A 399 -1.66 -14.23 5.16
C LYS A 399 -2.45 -15.50 4.79
N PRO A 400 -3.52 -15.40 3.99
CA PRO A 400 -3.89 -14.26 3.14
C PRO A 400 -4.91 -13.26 3.72
N PHE A 401 -5.25 -13.32 5.02
CA PHE A 401 -6.16 -12.32 5.61
C PHE A 401 -5.57 -10.90 5.60
N LEU A 402 -4.24 -10.78 5.75
CA LEU A 402 -3.47 -9.56 5.52
C LEU A 402 -3.14 -9.39 4.02
N SER A 403 -3.78 -8.44 3.35
CA SER A 403 -3.55 -8.16 1.92
C SER A 403 -2.56 -7.03 1.69
N CYS A 404 -1.66 -7.16 0.72
CA CYS A 404 -0.78 -6.06 0.31
C CYS A 404 -1.44 -5.08 -0.67
N CYS A 405 -2.63 -5.39 -1.19
CA CYS A 405 -3.28 -4.59 -2.22
C CYS A 405 -3.83 -3.28 -1.64
N PRO A 406 -3.38 -2.10 -2.14
CA PRO A 406 -3.87 -0.83 -1.64
C PRO A 406 -5.28 -0.54 -2.16
N GLU A 407 -5.99 0.36 -1.49
CA GLU A 407 -7.05 1.14 -2.13
C GLU A 407 -6.45 2.44 -2.66
N VAL A 408 -6.80 2.81 -3.90
CA VAL A 408 -6.29 4.02 -4.55
C VAL A 408 -7.42 5.01 -4.81
N HIS A 409 -7.31 6.18 -4.20
CA HIS A 409 -8.15 7.33 -4.51
C HIS A 409 -7.37 8.37 -5.32
N HIS A 410 -8.06 9.07 -6.21
CA HIS A 410 -7.45 10.18 -6.93
C HIS A 410 -8.39 11.39 -6.94
N GLY A 411 -7.82 12.58 -6.97
CA GLY A 411 -8.57 13.84 -7.01
C GLY A 411 -7.98 14.83 -8.01
N SER A 412 -8.85 15.62 -8.65
CA SER A 412 -8.43 16.83 -9.35
C SER A 412 -8.08 17.88 -8.31
N THR A 413 -6.79 18.05 -8.01
CA THR A 413 -6.43 18.81 -6.83
C THR A 413 -6.58 20.32 -6.99
N GLY A 414 -6.78 20.84 -8.21
CA GLY A 414 -6.80 22.29 -8.44
C GLY A 414 -5.45 22.98 -8.14
N PHE A 415 -4.40 22.19 -7.83
CA PHE A 415 -3.04 22.71 -7.62
C PHE A 415 -2.38 23.15 -8.92
N GLY A 416 -2.96 22.84 -10.09
CA GLY A 416 -2.45 23.21 -11.40
C GLY A 416 -2.21 24.71 -11.60
N ASP A 417 -3.04 25.56 -10.97
CA ASP A 417 -2.90 27.01 -11.10
C ASP A 417 -1.89 27.61 -10.12
N ALA A 418 -1.73 27.02 -8.92
CA ALA A 418 -0.76 27.47 -7.93
C ALA A 418 0.69 27.08 -8.29
N CYS A 419 0.87 26.00 -9.06
CA CYS A 419 2.19 25.44 -9.39
C CYS A 419 2.75 25.88 -10.76
N SER A 420 2.04 26.69 -11.54
CA SER A 420 2.49 27.19 -12.85
C SER A 420 3.49 28.37 -12.79
N GLY A 421 4.18 28.57 -11.67
CA GLY A 421 5.22 29.61 -11.52
C GLY A 421 4.72 31.06 -11.68
N ARG A 422 3.42 31.28 -11.82
CA ARG A 422 2.83 32.59 -12.17
C ARG A 422 2.20 33.33 -11.00
N ALA A 423 2.51 32.94 -9.76
CA ALA A 423 2.20 33.71 -8.56
C ALA A 423 3.50 34.34 -8.00
N GLN A 424 4.02 35.36 -8.68
CA GLN A 424 4.95 36.30 -8.06
C GLN A 424 4.13 37.24 -7.16
N GLY A 425 4.24 37.06 -5.84
CA GLY A 425 3.65 37.97 -4.86
C GLY A 425 4.00 37.52 -3.43
N PRO A 426 4.54 38.42 -2.57
CA PRO A 426 4.99 38.05 -1.25
C PRO A 426 3.79 37.84 -0.33
N TRP A 427 3.51 36.59 0.05
CA TRP A 427 2.60 36.33 1.16
C TRP A 427 3.35 36.54 2.47
N MET A 428 3.41 37.80 2.91
CA MET A 428 3.74 38.14 4.28
C MET A 428 2.75 37.43 5.21
N ALA A 429 3.26 36.47 5.98
CA ALA A 429 2.52 35.91 7.11
C ALA A 429 2.32 36.99 8.16
N HIS A 430 1.11 37.55 8.22
CA HIS A 430 0.69 38.40 9.33
C HIS A 430 0.69 37.57 10.62
N LYS A 431 1.68 37.84 11.47
CA LYS A 431 1.78 37.34 12.84
C LYS A 431 0.64 37.94 13.67
N ARG A 432 -0.53 37.31 13.70
CA ARG A 432 -1.55 37.62 14.71
C ARG A 432 -1.14 36.97 16.03
N ARG A 433 -0.61 37.78 16.95
CA ARG A 433 -0.53 37.46 18.38
C ARG A 433 -1.96 37.28 18.91
N SER A 434 -2.27 36.10 19.44
CA SER A 434 -3.49 35.87 20.22
C SER A 434 -3.32 36.43 21.65
N PRO A 435 -4.28 37.19 22.18
CA PRO A 435 -4.25 37.70 23.56
C PRO A 435 -5.11 36.81 24.47
N TRP A 436 -4.53 35.75 25.02
CA TRP A 436 -5.14 35.03 26.16
C TRP A 436 -4.04 34.60 27.13
N LEU A 437 -3.55 35.58 27.88
CA LEU A 437 -2.82 35.42 29.14
C LEU A 437 -2.99 36.73 29.90
N ARG A 438 -4.13 36.85 30.59
CA ARG A 438 -4.40 37.75 31.72
C ARG A 438 -5.78 37.40 32.28
N ARG A 439 -5.82 36.48 33.23
CA ARG A 439 -6.39 36.66 34.56
C ARG A 439 -6.06 35.44 35.40
#